data_AF-A0A838JAN5-F1
#
_entry.id   AF-A0A838JAN5-F1
#
_cell.length_a   1.000
_cell.length_b   1.000
_cell.length_c   1.000
_cell.angle_alpha   90.00
_cell.angle_beta   90.00
_cell.angle_gamma   90.00
#
_symmetry.space_group_name_H-M   'P 1'
#
loop_
_entity.id
_entity.type
_entity.pdbx_description
1 polymer ?
#
loop_
_entity_poly.entity_id
_entity_poly.type
_entity_poly.pdbx_seq_one_letter_code
_entity_poly.pdbx_strand_id
1 'polypeptide(L)'
;MDWREFLSSIIASQAEHDRIASDIGVHSVTLSRWMSGESSPRPHNMRQLLRALPKSQRHELQTLLEKASLDVSDLEIDTPVQE
;
A
#
# COMPACT_ATOMS: atom_id res chain seq x y z
N MET A 1 4.33 14.31 3.58
CA MET A 1 3.87 12.92 3.63
C MET A 1 3.25 12.55 2.31
N ASP A 2 4.02 11.85 1.48
CA ASP A 2 3.50 11.13 0.33
C ASP A 2 3.11 9.69 0.72
N TRP A 3 2.61 8.90 -0.24
CA TRP A 3 2.22 7.52 0.02
C TRP A 3 3.39 6.61 0.45
N ARG A 4 4.63 6.93 0.06
CA ARG A 4 5.83 6.15 0.40
C ARG A 4 6.28 6.41 1.83
N GLU A 5 6.28 7.69 2.23
CA GLU A 5 6.54 8.11 3.60
C GLU A 5 5.48 7.50 4.54
N PHE A 6 4.20 7.51 4.13
CA PHE A 6 3.12 6.87 4.87
C PHE A 6 3.31 5.36 5.00
N LEU A 7 3.60 4.67 3.89
CA LEU A 7 3.87 3.23 3.91
C LEU A 7 5.04 2.87 4.83
N SER A 8 6.13 3.63 4.77
CA SER A 8 7.30 3.42 5.64
C SER A 8 6.97 3.62 7.12
N SER A 9 6.03 4.51 7.45
CA SER A 9 5.59 4.73 8.83
C SER A 9 4.74 3.59 9.39
N ILE A 10 3.97 2.90 8.52
CA ILE A 10 3.17 1.74 8.88
C ILE A 10 4.07 0.50 9.02
N ILE A 11 4.95 0.31 8.05
CA ILE A 11 5.81 -0.85 7.92
C ILE A 11 7.15 -0.57 8.63
N ALA A 12 7.07 -0.22 9.91
CA ALA A 12 8.23 0.20 10.69
C ALA A 12 9.11 -0.96 11.18
N SER A 13 8.58 -2.18 11.20
CA SER A 13 9.33 -3.37 11.63
C SER A 13 9.67 -4.28 10.45
N GLN A 14 10.86 -4.89 10.50
CA GLN A 14 11.29 -5.85 9.48
C GLN A 14 10.33 -7.04 9.36
N ALA A 15 9.75 -7.50 10.48
CA ALA A 15 8.79 -8.59 10.48
C ALA A 15 7.51 -8.24 9.72
N GLU A 16 6.97 -7.04 9.94
CA GLU A 16 5.77 -6.55 9.23
C GLU A 16 6.06 -6.33 7.75
N HIS A 17 7.26 -5.84 7.43
CA HIS A 17 7.73 -5.67 6.06
C HIS A 17 7.76 -7.01 5.30
N ASP A 18 8.37 -8.02 5.89
CA ASP A 18 8.50 -9.34 5.26
C ASP A 18 7.14 -10.05 5.17
N ARG A 19 6.26 -9.87 6.16
CA ARG A 19 4.87 -10.34 6.12
C ARG A 19 4.13 -9.74 4.93
N ILE A 20 4.12 -8.41 4.79
CA ILE A 20 3.41 -7.73 3.71
C ILE A 20 3.99 -8.11 2.35
N ALA A 21 5.32 -8.17 2.21
CA ALA A 21 5.96 -8.60 0.97
C ALA A 21 5.52 -10.01 0.56
N SER A 22 5.49 -10.94 1.52
CA SER A 22 5.00 -12.30 1.32
C SER A 22 3.52 -12.33 0.93
N ASP A 23 2.67 -11.58 1.65
CA ASP A 23 1.22 -11.55 1.42
C ASP A 23 0.85 -11.03 0.02
N ILE A 24 1.63 -10.10 -0.52
CA ILE A 24 1.41 -9.54 -1.87
C ILE A 24 2.22 -10.22 -2.97
N GLY A 25 2.96 -11.28 -2.62
CA GLY A 25 3.70 -12.11 -3.57
C GLY A 25 4.94 -11.44 -4.18
N VAL A 26 5.63 -10.57 -3.44
CA VAL A 26 6.88 -9.94 -3.88
C VAL A 26 8.03 -10.21 -2.92
N HIS A 27 9.26 -10.01 -3.41
CA HIS A 27 10.41 -10.05 -2.52
C HIS A 27 10.46 -8.80 -1.64
N SER A 28 10.97 -8.96 -0.41
CA SER A 28 11.22 -7.87 0.55
C SER A 28 11.94 -6.69 -0.11
N VAL A 29 13.03 -6.94 -0.85
CA VAL A 29 13.77 -5.88 -1.57
C VAL A 29 12.91 -5.12 -2.60
N THR A 30 11.92 -5.76 -3.22
CA THR A 30 11.00 -5.11 -4.15
C THR A 30 10.10 -4.11 -3.43
N LEU A 31 9.59 -4.48 -2.25
CA LEU A 31 8.80 -3.57 -1.42
C LEU A 31 9.64 -2.38 -0.93
N SER A 32 10.89 -2.62 -0.52
CA SER A 32 11.81 -1.55 -0.13
C SER A 32 12.06 -0.56 -1.27
N ARG A 33 12.24 -1.05 -2.51
CA ARG A 33 12.41 -0.20 -3.70
C ARG A 33 11.19 0.66 -4.03
N TRP A 34 9.98 0.20 -3.70
CA TRP A 34 8.78 1.02 -3.88
C TRP A 34 8.72 2.16 -2.88
N MET A 35 9.07 1.88 -1.61
CA MET A 35 9.13 2.87 -0.54
C MET A 35 10.28 3.88 -0.74
N SER A 36 11.42 3.47 -1.29
CA SER A 36 12.52 4.39 -1.62
C SER A 36 12.29 5.17 -2.92
N GLY A 37 11.34 4.75 -3.75
CA GLY A 37 11.09 5.35 -5.07
C GLY A 37 12.04 4.88 -6.18
N GLU A 38 12.92 3.92 -5.89
CA GLU A 38 13.78 3.26 -6.90
C GLU A 38 12.98 2.55 -7.99
N SER A 39 11.74 2.12 -7.69
CA SER A 39 10.82 1.59 -8.68
C SER A 39 9.37 1.89 -8.34
N SER A 40 8.48 1.76 -9.33
CA SER A 40 7.05 1.94 -9.14
C SER A 40 6.32 0.59 -9.19
N PRO A 41 5.44 0.29 -8.23
CA PRO A 41 4.58 -0.90 -8.28
C PRO A 41 3.64 -0.85 -9.49
N ARG A 42 3.31 -2.02 -10.02
CA ARG A 42 2.21 -2.17 -10.98
C ARG A 42 0.87 -1.94 -10.27
N PRO A 43 -0.19 -1.51 -10.97
CA PRO A 43 -1.51 -1.30 -10.35
C PRO A 43 -2.02 -2.50 -9.56
N HIS A 44 -1.82 -3.73 -10.06
CA HIS A 44 -2.18 -4.96 -9.35
C HIS A 44 -1.48 -5.08 -7.98
N ASN A 45 -0.18 -4.84 -7.93
CA ASN A 45 0.59 -4.93 -6.69
C ASN A 45 0.19 -3.82 -5.72
N MET A 46 -0.14 -2.63 -6.23
CA MET A 46 -0.63 -1.54 -5.39
C MET A 46 -1.97 -1.90 -4.73
N ARG A 47 -2.88 -2.52 -5.48
CA ARG A 47 -4.14 -3.04 -4.92
C ARG A 47 -3.90 -4.11 -3.86
N GLN A 48 -2.99 -5.04 -4.10
CA GLN A 48 -2.64 -6.05 -3.10
C GLN A 48 -2.03 -5.43 -1.84
N LEU A 49 -1.11 -4.47 -2.00
CA LEU A 49 -0.48 -3.74 -0.91
C LEU A 49 -1.53 -3.08 -0.02
N LEU A 50 -2.49 -2.37 -0.62
CA LEU A 50 -3.56 -1.73 0.14
C LEU A 50 -4.41 -2.74 0.92
N ARG A 51 -4.70 -3.91 0.33
CA ARG A 51 -5.47 -4.98 0.99
C ARG A 51 -4.70 -5.67 2.11
N ALA A 52 -3.36 -5.71 2.03
CA ALA A 52 -2.50 -6.30 3.05
C ALA A 52 -2.34 -5.42 4.31
N LEU A 53 -2.70 -4.13 4.22
CA LEU A 53 -2.67 -3.22 5.36
C LEU A 53 -3.89 -3.36 6.30
N PRO A 54 -3.72 -3.00 7.58
CA PRO A 54 -4.84 -2.83 8.52
C PRO A 54 -5.94 -1.93 7.95
N LYS A 55 -7.22 -2.30 8.15
CA LYS A 55 -8.38 -1.57 7.61
C LYS A 55 -8.36 -0.07 7.95
N SER A 56 -7.91 0.28 9.15
CA SER A 56 -7.82 1.67 9.63
C SER A 56 -6.85 2.56 8.82
N GLN A 57 -5.90 1.96 8.11
CA GLN A 57 -4.87 2.69 7.35
C GLN A 57 -5.14 2.71 5.85
N ARG A 58 -6.10 1.91 5.36
CA ARG A 58 -6.38 1.78 3.92
C ARG A 58 -6.91 3.08 3.32
N HIS A 59 -7.81 3.77 4.01
CA HIS A 59 -8.41 4.99 3.49
C HIS A 59 -7.36 6.11 3.31
N GLU A 60 -6.43 6.24 4.26
CA GLU A 60 -5.36 7.23 4.18
C GLU A 60 -4.37 6.90 3.05
N LEU A 61 -3.95 5.62 2.93
CA LEU A 61 -3.11 5.23 1.80
C LEU A 61 -3.82 5.46 0.45
N GLN A 62 -5.10 5.09 0.31
CA GLN A 62 -5.88 5.34 -0.91
C GLN A 62 -5.88 6.83 -1.29
N THR A 63 -6.17 7.70 -0.32
CA THR A 63 -6.17 9.16 -0.52
C THR A 63 -4.81 9.66 -1.03
N LEU A 64 -3.71 9.12 -0.51
CA LEU A 64 -2.36 9.50 -0.93
C LEU A 64 -2.01 8.96 -2.33
N LEU A 65 -2.53 7.79 -2.71
CA LEU A 65 -2.33 7.18 -4.03
C LEU A 65 -3.09 7.94 -5.13
N GLU A 66 -4.33 8.34 -4.86
CA GLU A 66 -5.13 9.17 -5.75
C GLU A 66 -4.44 10.52 -6.03
N LYS A 67 -3.90 11.16 -4.98
CA LYS A 67 -3.08 12.38 -5.13
C LYS A 67 -1.84 12.17 -5.99
N ALA A 68 -1.25 10.98 -5.95
CA ALA A 68 -0.09 10.61 -6.77
C ALA A 68 -0.46 10.19 -8.21
N SER A 69 -1.74 10.30 -8.60
CA SER A 69 -2.25 9.87 -9.91
C SER A 69 -2.02 8.38 -10.20
N LEU A 70 -1.87 7.56 -9.15
CA LEU A 70 -1.78 6.11 -9.28
C LEU A 70 -3.21 5.56 -9.34
N ASP A 71 -3.53 4.88 -10.43
CA ASP A 71 -4.87 4.30 -10.62
C ASP A 71 -5.10 3.15 -9.64
N VAL A 72 -5.92 3.46 -8.64
CA VAL A 72 -6.42 2.55 -7.63
C VAL A 72 -7.94 2.61 -7.53
N SER A 73 -8.63 3.17 -8.54
CA SER A 73 -10.08 3.42 -8.50
C SER A 73 -10.92 2.15 -8.60
N ASP A 74 -10.34 1.04 -9.07
CA ASP A 74 -10.98 -0.29 -9.10
C ASP A 74 -10.99 -1.00 -7.72
N LEU A 75 -10.80 -0.23 -6.66
CA LEU A 75 -10.84 -0.71 -5.29
C LEU A 75 -12.22 -0.43 -4.71
N GLU A 76 -13.05 -1.46 -4.64
CA GLU A 76 -14.19 -1.48 -3.73
C GLU A 76 -13.64 -1.58 -2.29
N ILE A 77 -13.19 -0.45 -1.74
CA ILE A 77 -12.82 -0.36 -0.33
C ILE A 77 -14.13 -0.24 0.43
N ASP A 78 -14.53 -1.34 1.08
CA ASP A 78 -15.59 -1.44 2.10
C ASP A 78 -16.25 -0.07 2.36
N THR A 79 -17.18 0.31 1.49
CA THR A 79 -18.02 1.48 1.71
C THR A 79 -18.66 1.22 3.07
N PRO A 80 -18.59 2.13 4.05
CA PRO A 80 -19.49 1.98 5.18
C PRO A 80 -20.88 1.98 4.57
N VAL A 81 -21.55 0.83 4.61
CA VAL A 81 -22.98 0.74 4.34
C VAL A 81 -23.59 1.72 5.32
N GLN A 82 -23.93 2.90 4.82
CA GLN A 82 -24.71 3.85 5.57
C GLN A 82 -26.12 3.26 5.63
N GLU A 83 -26.44 2.64 6.77
CA GLU A 83 -27.83 2.40 7.19
C GLU A 83 -28.58 3.73 7.39
#